data_AF-A0A496SGB7-F1
#
_entry.id   AF-A0A496SGB7-F1
#
_cell.length_a   1.000
_cell.length_b   1.000
_cell.length_c   1.000
_cell.angle_alpha   90.00
_cell.angle_beta   90.00
_cell.angle_gamma   90.00
#
_symmetry.space_group_name_H-M   'P 1'
#
loop_
_entity.id
_entity.type
_entity.pdbx_description
1 polymer ?
#
loop_
_entity_poly.entity_id
_entity_poly.type
_entity_poly.pdbx_seq_one_letter_code
_entity_poly.pdbx_strand_id
1 'polypeptide(L)'
;GLQIVWDRYDAMQPQCGFGQLGLCCKVCNMGPCRIDPFGDGPKTGICGATADTIAARNLVQKIAVGASAHSDHGRDIAHALLLTARGEGKGYQILGRRKLNALAQELGVETDGRRIEEIAEEVAEILLAEFGKQEGELIFAQRAPEGQKKYWREAGIMPRGIDREIVEALHRTHIGVDNDYRSLILGGLKAALGDGWGGSMVATELSDVLFGEPWPVRAKINLGVLSEDEVNLVVHGHEPTLSEMIVKAAQEPEMVKLAKENGAKGINIAGICCTGNEILMRQGIPMAGNFLQQELAVSTGLVEAIVVDVQCIMPALTDVASKFHTKVISTSPKAKFPGAIHIEFREEDALDIAREIVRTAVENFPNRDPEKVNKPEGTMDLVAGFTMENVFHHLGGRFRATYRPLNDAIIAGRIRGVAGVVGCNEVSIVHDSAHIAMVKELIKHDVLVVQTGCSAIACAKAGLMQPEAAFKYAGKGLQEVCEAVGIPPVLHLGSCVDNSRILMACVEMVKEGGIGEDISELPVAGAAPEWMSDKAISIGSYVVGSGIFTVFGRPLRVKGSRAVDEFLRKGLEDVVGATWEFEEDPIKAAHIMIEHINRKREALKLRPMMYAAEAA
;
A
#
# COMPACT_ATOMS: atom_id res chain seq x y z
N GLY A 1 -5.89 -32.04 -7.17
CA GLY A 1 -7.13 -31.50 -7.76
C GLY A 1 -7.68 -30.34 -6.96
N LEU A 2 -6.82 -29.41 -6.54
CA LEU A 2 -7.19 -28.14 -5.93
C LEU A 2 -6.90 -27.07 -6.98
N GLN A 3 -7.90 -26.29 -7.38
CA GLN A 3 -7.70 -25.21 -8.35
C GLN A 3 -7.34 -23.93 -7.61
N ILE A 4 -6.16 -23.38 -7.87
CA ILE A 4 -5.66 -22.14 -7.29
C ILE A 4 -5.48 -21.07 -8.38
N VAL A 5 -5.02 -19.88 -7.98
CA VAL A 5 -4.93 -18.70 -8.87
C VAL A 5 -4.16 -18.95 -10.17
N TRP A 6 -3.10 -19.77 -10.15
CA TRP A 6 -2.33 -20.11 -11.34
C TRP A 6 -3.13 -20.98 -12.32
N ASP A 7 -3.86 -22.01 -11.83
CA ASP A 7 -4.73 -22.83 -12.69
C ASP A 7 -5.81 -21.98 -13.36
N ARG A 8 -6.38 -21.02 -12.61
CA ARG A 8 -7.39 -20.09 -13.12
C ARG A 8 -6.80 -19.12 -14.14
N TYR A 9 -5.54 -18.72 -13.98
CA TYR A 9 -4.84 -17.89 -14.94
C TYR A 9 -4.59 -18.63 -16.27
N ASP A 10 -4.12 -19.88 -16.19
CA ASP A 10 -3.86 -20.72 -17.37
C ASP A 10 -5.15 -20.96 -18.17
N ALA A 11 -6.26 -21.26 -17.47
CA ALA A 11 -7.57 -21.44 -18.09
C ALA A 11 -8.11 -20.16 -18.77
N MET A 12 -7.59 -18.99 -18.40
CA MET A 12 -8.00 -17.70 -18.97
C MET A 12 -7.17 -17.31 -20.21
N GLN A 13 -6.16 -18.08 -20.59
CA GLN A 13 -5.31 -17.76 -21.74
C GLN A 13 -5.87 -18.27 -23.08
N PRO A 14 -5.75 -17.47 -24.16
CA PRO A 14 -5.32 -16.06 -24.17
C PRO A 14 -6.43 -15.11 -23.69
N GLN A 15 -6.06 -14.10 -22.91
CA GLN A 15 -6.96 -13.02 -22.48
C GLN A 15 -7.39 -12.11 -23.65
N CYS A 16 -8.47 -11.33 -23.46
CA CYS A 16 -9.01 -10.43 -24.49
C CYS A 16 -8.08 -9.25 -24.80
N GLY A 17 -7.56 -9.20 -26.04
CA GLY A 17 -6.66 -8.13 -26.51
C GLY A 17 -7.25 -6.72 -26.49
N PHE A 18 -8.53 -6.53 -26.86
CA PHE A 18 -9.19 -5.21 -26.78
C PHE A 18 -9.23 -4.68 -25.34
N GLY A 19 -9.42 -5.57 -24.36
CA GLY A 19 -9.41 -5.22 -22.95
C GLY A 19 -8.01 -4.86 -22.46
N GLN A 20 -6.99 -5.62 -22.86
CA GLN A 20 -5.59 -5.35 -22.53
C GLN A 20 -5.10 -4.02 -23.12
N LEU A 21 -5.55 -3.65 -24.32
CA LEU A 21 -5.22 -2.37 -24.96
C LEU A 21 -6.04 -1.17 -24.43
N GLY A 22 -7.09 -1.41 -23.63
CA GLY A 22 -7.96 -0.35 -23.12
C GLY A 22 -9.02 0.15 -24.10
N LEU A 23 -9.28 -0.58 -25.19
CA LEU A 23 -10.14 -0.16 -26.31
C LEU A 23 -11.56 -0.72 -26.27
N CYS A 24 -11.95 -1.40 -25.19
CA CYS A 24 -13.32 -1.86 -24.96
C CYS A 24 -14.04 -0.89 -24.00
N CYS A 25 -15.19 -0.37 -24.42
CA CYS A 25 -16.03 0.54 -23.64
C CYS A 25 -17.37 -0.14 -23.27
N LYS A 26 -17.71 -0.12 -21.99
CA LYS A 26 -18.95 -0.70 -21.42
C LYS A 26 -19.76 0.29 -20.57
N VAL A 27 -19.55 1.59 -20.78
CA VAL A 27 -20.12 2.66 -19.95
C VAL A 27 -21.65 2.81 -20.11
N CYS A 28 -22.24 2.30 -21.20
CA CYS A 28 -23.68 2.40 -21.46
C CYS A 28 -24.22 1.21 -22.25
N ASN A 29 -25.55 1.07 -22.29
CA ASN A 29 -26.25 -0.05 -22.95
C ASN A 29 -26.35 0.03 -24.47
N MET A 30 -25.80 1.06 -25.13
CA MET A 30 -25.60 1.01 -26.58
C MET A 30 -24.44 0.07 -26.94
N GLY A 31 -23.46 -0.09 -26.04
CA GLY A 31 -22.32 -0.99 -26.22
C GLY A 31 -22.64 -2.46 -25.89
N PRO A 32 -21.61 -3.33 -25.72
CA PRO A 32 -20.18 -2.99 -25.67
C PRO A 32 -19.62 -2.44 -26.99
N CYS A 33 -18.89 -1.32 -26.93
CA CYS A 33 -18.14 -0.81 -28.07
C CYS A 33 -16.69 -1.30 -28.01
N ARG A 34 -16.07 -1.56 -29.16
CA ARG A 34 -14.64 -1.85 -29.27
C ARG A 34 -14.04 -1.07 -30.44
N ILE A 35 -12.87 -0.48 -30.21
CA ILE A 35 -12.13 0.25 -31.25
C ILE A 35 -11.07 -0.68 -31.83
N ASP A 36 -11.03 -0.76 -33.15
CA ASP A 36 -10.00 -1.53 -33.85
C ASP A 36 -8.67 -0.77 -33.81
N PRO A 37 -7.59 -1.35 -33.24
CA PRO A 37 -6.31 -0.67 -33.13
C PRO A 37 -5.56 -0.54 -34.48
N PHE A 38 -5.93 -1.32 -35.49
CA PHE A 38 -5.30 -1.32 -36.82
C PHE A 38 -6.05 -0.45 -37.84
N GLY A 39 -7.28 -0.05 -37.51
CA GLY A 39 -8.05 0.93 -38.26
C GLY A 39 -8.96 0.35 -39.35
N ASP A 40 -9.02 -0.98 -39.47
CA ASP A 40 -9.90 -1.70 -40.41
C ASP A 40 -11.35 -1.83 -39.87
N GLY A 41 -11.53 -1.63 -38.56
CA GLY A 41 -12.82 -1.67 -37.88
C GLY A 41 -13.33 -0.28 -37.43
N PRO A 42 -14.30 -0.25 -36.48
CA PRO A 42 -14.85 0.99 -35.95
C PRO A 42 -13.77 1.87 -35.33
N LYS A 43 -13.76 3.16 -35.69
CA LYS A 43 -12.82 4.17 -35.17
C LYS A 43 -13.36 4.94 -33.96
N THR A 44 -14.66 4.85 -33.72
CA THR A 44 -15.36 5.43 -32.57
C THR A 44 -16.36 4.43 -32.01
N GLY A 45 -16.73 4.63 -30.74
CA GLY A 45 -17.93 4.01 -30.18
C GLY A 45 -19.20 4.58 -30.84
N ILE A 46 -20.35 4.00 -30.51
CA ILE A 46 -21.65 4.41 -31.06
C ILE A 46 -21.97 5.89 -30.76
N CYS A 47 -21.55 6.39 -29.58
CA CYS A 47 -21.71 7.79 -29.20
C CYS A 47 -20.65 8.75 -29.77
N GLY A 48 -19.73 8.24 -30.61
CA GLY A 48 -18.63 9.04 -31.18
C GLY A 48 -17.34 9.08 -30.34
N ALA A 49 -17.30 8.46 -29.15
CA ALA A 49 -16.09 8.42 -28.33
C ALA A 49 -14.92 7.72 -29.06
N THR A 50 -13.75 8.35 -29.09
CA THR A 50 -12.55 7.84 -29.78
C THR A 50 -11.80 6.81 -28.93
N ALA A 51 -10.77 6.18 -29.50
CA ALA A 51 -9.82 5.35 -28.76
C ALA A 51 -9.24 6.09 -27.53
N ASP A 52 -8.86 7.35 -27.71
CA ASP A 52 -8.25 8.18 -26.66
C ASP A 52 -9.23 8.44 -25.51
N THR A 53 -10.46 8.83 -25.83
CA THR A 53 -11.51 9.03 -24.84
C THR A 53 -11.81 7.73 -24.08
N ILE A 54 -11.92 6.59 -24.78
CA ILE A 54 -12.24 5.30 -24.17
C ILE A 54 -11.10 4.83 -23.26
N ALA A 55 -9.85 4.90 -23.72
CA ALA A 55 -8.67 4.53 -22.93
C ALA A 55 -8.55 5.40 -21.67
N ALA A 56 -8.70 6.73 -21.81
CA ALA A 56 -8.65 7.65 -20.67
C ALA A 56 -9.79 7.41 -19.68
N ARG A 57 -11.04 7.24 -20.15
CA ARG A 57 -12.18 6.92 -19.25
C ARG A 57 -11.95 5.63 -18.48
N ASN A 58 -11.50 4.58 -19.16
CA ASN A 58 -11.21 3.30 -18.54
C ASN A 58 -10.15 3.45 -17.44
N LEU A 59 -9.08 4.20 -17.69
CA LEU A 59 -8.04 4.47 -16.68
C LEU A 59 -8.58 5.32 -15.51
N VAL A 60 -9.35 6.37 -15.77
CA VAL A 60 -9.91 7.24 -14.72
C VAL A 60 -10.89 6.49 -13.82
N GLN A 61 -11.73 5.60 -14.37
CA GLN A 61 -12.58 4.73 -13.57
C GLN A 61 -11.76 3.82 -12.65
N LYS A 62 -10.63 3.31 -13.15
CA LYS A 62 -9.72 2.46 -12.38
C LYS A 62 -9.06 3.24 -11.24
N ILE A 63 -8.62 4.46 -11.50
CA ILE A 63 -8.12 5.37 -10.47
C ILE A 63 -9.21 5.63 -9.41
N ALA A 64 -10.42 5.98 -9.83
CA ALA A 64 -11.53 6.27 -8.92
C ALA A 64 -11.89 5.08 -8.02
N VAL A 65 -11.89 3.86 -8.55
CA VAL A 65 -12.10 2.63 -7.75
C VAL A 65 -10.98 2.44 -6.73
N GLY A 66 -9.72 2.60 -7.15
CA GLY A 66 -8.58 2.53 -6.24
C GLY A 66 -8.66 3.55 -5.11
N ALA A 67 -8.91 4.82 -5.47
CA ALA A 67 -9.08 5.92 -4.54
C ALA A 67 -10.26 5.69 -3.58
N SER A 68 -11.38 5.16 -4.05
CA SER A 68 -12.53 4.85 -3.18
C SER A 68 -12.21 3.78 -2.14
N ALA A 69 -11.37 2.80 -2.46
CA ALA A 69 -11.01 1.75 -1.53
C ALA A 69 -10.12 2.26 -0.39
N HIS A 70 -9.21 3.19 -0.67
CA HIS A 70 -8.41 3.85 0.37
C HIS A 70 -9.20 4.93 1.12
N SER A 71 -10.07 5.68 0.43
CA SER A 71 -10.97 6.65 1.06
C SER A 71 -11.82 5.96 2.13
N ASP A 72 -12.50 4.88 1.77
CA ASP A 72 -13.43 4.23 2.69
C ASP A 72 -12.71 3.60 3.89
N HIS A 73 -11.51 3.04 3.70
CA HIS A 73 -10.65 2.63 4.81
C HIS A 73 -10.33 3.82 5.72
N GLY A 74 -9.86 4.95 5.17
CA GLY A 74 -9.54 6.14 5.96
C GLY A 74 -10.74 6.67 6.75
N ARG A 75 -11.94 6.59 6.17
CA ARG A 75 -13.19 6.97 6.82
C ARG A 75 -13.49 6.07 8.02
N ASP A 76 -13.34 4.75 7.86
CA ASP A 76 -13.60 3.79 8.93
C ASP A 76 -12.64 4.01 10.12
N ILE A 77 -11.36 4.30 9.87
CA ILE A 77 -10.40 4.64 10.93
C ILE A 77 -10.77 5.95 11.64
N ALA A 78 -11.17 6.97 10.87
CA ALA A 78 -11.60 8.24 11.45
C ALA A 78 -12.87 8.09 12.30
N HIS A 79 -13.81 7.26 11.85
CA HIS A 79 -15.00 6.91 12.60
C HIS A 79 -14.66 6.12 13.88
N ALA A 80 -13.74 5.15 13.81
CA ALA A 80 -13.28 4.40 14.97
C ALA A 80 -12.62 5.32 16.03
N LEU A 81 -11.85 6.34 15.60
CA LEU A 81 -11.30 7.32 16.53
C LEU A 81 -12.39 8.16 17.18
N LEU A 82 -13.40 8.60 16.43
CA LEU A 82 -14.53 9.34 16.97
C LEU A 82 -15.29 8.54 18.03
N LEU A 83 -15.63 7.28 17.73
CA LEU A 83 -16.29 6.39 18.70
C LEU A 83 -15.43 6.14 19.93
N THR A 84 -14.12 5.96 19.75
CA THR A 84 -13.18 5.78 20.87
C THR A 84 -13.14 7.03 21.76
N ALA A 85 -13.09 8.22 21.16
CA ALA A 85 -13.09 9.49 21.88
C ALA A 85 -14.39 9.71 22.69
N ARG A 86 -15.54 9.26 22.17
CA ARG A 86 -16.84 9.32 22.85
C ARG A 86 -17.03 8.24 23.93
N GLY A 87 -16.11 7.30 24.05
CA GLY A 87 -16.23 6.15 24.96
C GLY A 87 -17.18 5.06 24.45
N GLU A 88 -17.49 5.07 23.16
CA GLU A 88 -18.40 4.13 22.48
C GLU A 88 -17.63 2.96 21.81
N GLY A 89 -16.34 3.15 21.48
CA GLY A 89 -15.48 2.12 20.91
C GLY A 89 -14.92 1.14 21.95
N LYS A 90 -15.62 0.04 22.23
CA LYS A 90 -15.18 -0.96 23.22
C LYS A 90 -13.84 -1.59 22.83
N GLY A 91 -12.85 -1.42 23.70
CA GLY A 91 -11.56 -2.09 23.61
C GLY A 91 -10.45 -1.26 22.97
N TYR A 92 -10.80 -0.18 22.26
CA TYR A 92 -9.85 0.81 21.74
C TYR A 92 -9.40 1.81 22.79
N GLN A 93 -8.22 2.37 22.58
CA GLN A 93 -7.62 3.41 23.40
C GLN A 93 -6.84 4.36 22.50
N ILE A 94 -6.62 5.59 22.96
CA ILE A 94 -5.73 6.53 22.28
C ILE A 94 -4.28 6.24 22.73
N LEU A 95 -3.60 5.35 21.99
CA LEU A 95 -2.23 4.95 22.29
C LEU A 95 -1.19 5.97 21.78
N GLY A 96 -1.40 6.51 20.58
CA GLY A 96 -0.51 7.47 19.92
C GLY A 96 -0.72 8.92 20.36
N ARG A 97 -0.61 9.21 21.66
CA ARG A 97 -0.87 10.56 22.21
C ARG A 97 0.00 11.66 21.60
N ARG A 98 1.27 11.35 21.31
CA ARG A 98 2.20 12.30 20.68
C ARG A 98 1.75 12.68 19.27
N LYS A 99 1.35 11.68 18.48
CA LYS A 99 0.82 11.86 17.13
C LYS A 99 -0.47 12.67 17.15
N LEU A 100 -1.38 12.37 18.08
CA LEU A 100 -2.62 13.12 18.25
C LEU A 100 -2.37 14.59 18.57
N ASN A 101 -1.46 14.89 19.49
CA ASN A 101 -1.14 16.29 19.82
C ASN A 101 -0.49 17.04 18.65
N ALA A 102 0.37 16.37 17.87
CA ALA A 102 0.97 16.97 16.68
C ALA A 102 -0.10 17.29 15.62
N LEU A 103 -1.04 16.37 15.39
CA LEU A 103 -2.19 16.58 14.51
C LEU A 103 -3.09 17.70 15.03
N ALA A 104 -3.42 17.72 16.32
CA ALA A 104 -4.22 18.78 16.93
C ALA A 104 -3.59 20.15 16.69
N GLN A 105 -2.28 20.28 16.89
CA GLN A 105 -1.55 21.52 16.61
C GLN A 105 -1.62 21.92 15.12
N GLU A 106 -1.43 20.97 14.20
CA GLU A 106 -1.53 21.22 12.76
C GLU A 106 -2.93 21.68 12.34
N LEU A 107 -3.97 21.09 12.95
CA LEU A 107 -5.38 21.37 12.69
C LEU A 107 -5.90 22.61 13.43
N GLY A 108 -5.08 23.25 14.28
CA GLY A 108 -5.48 24.41 15.06
C GLY A 108 -6.41 24.10 16.23
N VAL A 109 -6.42 22.84 16.70
CA VAL A 109 -7.19 22.39 17.86
C VAL A 109 -6.41 22.73 19.14
N GLU A 110 -7.02 23.51 20.03
CA GLU A 110 -6.43 23.82 21.34
C GLU A 110 -6.29 22.54 22.18
N THR A 111 -5.13 22.32 22.80
CA THR A 111 -4.85 21.12 23.62
C THR A 111 -4.70 21.40 25.12
N ASP A 112 -4.43 22.65 25.51
CA ASP A 112 -4.08 23.00 26.87
C ASP A 112 -5.26 22.81 27.85
N GLY A 113 -5.05 22.00 28.89
CA GLY A 113 -6.05 21.75 29.93
C GLY A 113 -7.23 20.86 29.51
N ARG A 114 -7.25 20.35 28.27
CA ARG A 114 -8.32 19.47 27.75
C ARG A 114 -8.01 18.00 27.98
N ARG A 115 -9.06 17.18 28.02
CA ARG A 115 -8.89 15.72 28.05
C ARG A 115 -8.46 15.22 26.68
N ILE A 116 -7.70 14.13 26.65
CA ILE A 116 -7.19 13.57 25.39
C ILE A 116 -8.33 13.10 24.48
N GLU A 117 -9.42 12.63 25.08
CA GLU A 117 -10.64 12.24 24.39
C GLU A 117 -11.32 13.43 23.70
N GLU A 118 -11.36 14.60 24.35
CA GLU A 118 -11.95 15.83 23.76
C GLU A 118 -11.13 16.34 22.58
N ILE A 119 -9.80 16.19 22.64
CA ILE A 119 -8.89 16.53 21.54
C ILE A 119 -9.09 15.54 20.38
N ALA A 120 -9.16 14.23 20.68
CA ALA A 120 -9.36 13.18 19.69
C ALA A 120 -10.70 13.31 18.96
N GLU A 121 -11.78 13.65 19.67
CA GLU A 121 -13.11 13.88 19.08
C GLU A 121 -13.04 15.01 18.06
N GLU A 122 -12.50 16.17 18.42
CA GLU A 122 -12.42 17.32 17.51
C GLU A 122 -11.50 17.05 16.31
N VAL A 123 -10.36 16.38 16.52
CA VAL A 123 -9.47 15.95 15.42
C VAL A 123 -10.19 14.98 14.48
N ALA A 124 -10.93 14.00 15.02
CA ALA A 124 -11.68 13.05 14.21
C ALA A 124 -12.80 13.73 13.41
N GLU A 125 -13.53 14.67 14.01
CA GLU A 125 -14.60 15.42 13.33
C GLU A 125 -14.05 16.29 12.18
N ILE A 126 -12.92 16.98 12.39
CA ILE A 126 -12.26 17.77 11.34
C ILE A 126 -11.85 16.88 10.17
N LEU A 127 -11.20 15.74 10.44
CA LEU A 127 -10.74 14.85 9.37
C LEU A 127 -11.90 14.08 8.70
N LEU A 128 -12.97 13.76 9.41
CA LEU A 128 -14.19 13.21 8.82
C LEU A 128 -14.85 14.20 7.85
N ALA A 129 -14.81 15.49 8.15
CA ALA A 129 -15.36 16.53 7.26
C ALA A 129 -14.63 16.62 5.91
N GLU A 130 -13.34 16.25 5.84
CA GLU A 130 -12.55 16.26 4.60
C GLU A 130 -13.06 15.25 3.55
N PHE A 131 -13.76 14.20 3.97
CA PHE A 131 -14.35 13.23 3.03
C PHE A 131 -15.48 13.84 2.19
N GLY A 132 -16.33 14.65 2.82
CA GLY A 132 -17.51 15.27 2.20
C GLY A 132 -17.33 16.74 1.77
N LYS A 133 -16.13 17.30 1.92
CA LYS A 133 -15.85 18.72 1.70
C LYS A 133 -16.19 19.18 0.27
N GLN A 134 -16.99 20.24 0.17
CA GLN A 134 -17.51 20.74 -1.12
C GLN A 134 -16.68 21.89 -1.72
N GLU A 135 -15.90 22.60 -0.91
CA GLU A 135 -15.13 23.78 -1.34
C GLU A 135 -13.81 23.88 -0.58
N GLY A 136 -12.87 24.66 -1.11
CA GLY A 136 -11.52 24.79 -0.57
C GLY A 136 -10.60 23.65 -1.01
N GLU A 137 -9.49 23.49 -0.30
CA GLU A 137 -8.45 22.50 -0.58
C GLU A 137 -8.34 21.52 0.61
N LEU A 138 -7.93 20.28 0.36
CA LEU A 138 -7.70 19.32 1.45
C LEU A 138 -6.60 19.83 2.40
N ILE A 139 -6.79 19.59 3.70
CA ILE A 139 -5.88 19.99 4.77
C ILE A 139 -4.52 19.32 4.58
N PHE A 140 -4.50 17.99 4.43
CA PHE A 140 -3.25 17.25 4.28
C PHE A 140 -2.56 17.50 2.94
N ALA A 141 -3.26 17.94 1.90
CA ALA A 141 -2.62 18.42 0.68
C ALA A 141 -1.78 19.68 0.93
N GLN A 142 -2.03 20.45 2.00
CA GLN A 142 -1.20 21.61 2.36
C GLN A 142 0.20 21.23 2.87
N ARG A 143 0.41 19.98 3.28
CA ARG A 143 1.72 19.46 3.72
C ARG A 143 2.73 19.41 2.57
N ALA A 144 2.27 19.38 1.32
CA ALA A 144 3.16 19.36 0.16
C ALA A 144 3.95 20.67 0.02
N PRO A 145 5.16 20.64 -0.57
CA PRO A 145 5.93 21.86 -0.84
C PRO A 145 5.17 22.85 -1.72
N GLU A 146 5.49 24.14 -1.61
CA GLU A 146 4.82 25.19 -2.40
C GLU A 146 4.95 24.97 -3.91
N GLY A 147 6.06 24.38 -4.38
CA GLY A 147 6.26 23.99 -5.77
C GLY A 147 5.17 23.02 -6.27
N GLN A 148 4.99 21.89 -5.59
CA GLN A 148 3.93 20.93 -5.88
C GLN A 148 2.53 21.56 -5.80
N LYS A 149 2.25 22.35 -4.77
CA LYS A 149 0.94 23.02 -4.65
C LYS A 149 0.68 23.98 -5.82
N LYS A 150 1.71 24.65 -6.33
CA LYS A 150 1.62 25.48 -7.53
C LYS A 150 1.29 24.65 -8.77
N TYR A 151 1.99 23.54 -9.02
CA TYR A 151 1.66 22.62 -10.12
C TYR A 151 0.19 22.19 -10.06
N TRP A 152 -0.29 21.80 -8.88
CA TRP A 152 -1.66 21.33 -8.72
C TRP A 152 -2.70 22.43 -8.95
N ARG A 153 -2.44 23.66 -8.49
CA ARG A 153 -3.35 24.79 -8.73
C ARG A 153 -3.37 25.22 -10.19
N GLU A 154 -2.21 25.29 -10.85
CA GLU A 154 -2.09 25.65 -12.26
C GLU A 154 -2.74 24.62 -13.19
N ALA A 155 -2.56 23.33 -12.90
CA ALA A 155 -3.23 22.24 -13.62
C ALA A 155 -4.71 22.04 -13.22
N GLY A 156 -5.18 22.76 -12.19
CA GLY A 156 -6.54 22.63 -11.68
C GLY A 156 -6.83 21.26 -11.04
N ILE A 157 -5.82 20.60 -10.49
CA ILE A 157 -5.87 19.25 -9.86
C ILE A 157 -5.70 19.25 -8.34
N MET A 158 -5.60 20.41 -7.69
CA MET A 158 -5.64 20.49 -6.22
C MET A 158 -6.94 19.84 -5.68
N PRO A 159 -6.86 18.81 -4.82
CA PRO A 159 -8.04 18.09 -4.33
C PRO A 159 -8.81 18.92 -3.30
N ARG A 160 -10.14 18.79 -3.32
CA ARG A 160 -11.06 19.63 -2.52
C ARG A 160 -11.81 18.84 -1.45
N GLY A 161 -12.25 17.63 -1.78
CA GLY A 161 -12.92 16.70 -0.87
C GLY A 161 -12.74 15.27 -1.35
N ILE A 162 -12.40 14.34 -0.44
CA ILE A 162 -11.90 13.00 -0.83
C ILE A 162 -12.95 12.26 -1.68
N ASP A 163 -14.20 12.16 -1.21
CA ASP A 163 -15.27 11.47 -1.93
C ASP A 163 -15.73 12.26 -3.15
N ARG A 164 -15.70 13.59 -3.05
CA ARG A 164 -16.12 14.47 -4.13
C ARG A 164 -15.28 14.24 -5.38
N GLU A 165 -13.96 14.12 -5.24
CA GLU A 165 -13.09 13.93 -6.41
C GLU A 165 -13.32 12.57 -7.09
N ILE A 166 -13.64 11.54 -6.31
CA ILE A 166 -14.03 10.22 -6.82
C ILE A 166 -15.35 10.32 -7.59
N VAL A 167 -16.36 10.97 -7.01
CA VAL A 167 -17.66 11.16 -7.66
C VAL A 167 -17.52 11.99 -8.95
N GLU A 168 -16.73 13.06 -8.94
CA GLU A 168 -16.48 13.87 -10.14
C GLU A 168 -15.73 13.07 -11.22
N ALA A 169 -14.71 12.30 -10.85
CA ALA A 169 -13.99 11.42 -11.78
C ALA A 169 -14.93 10.40 -12.45
N LEU A 170 -15.83 9.77 -11.67
CA LEU A 170 -16.84 8.87 -12.22
C LEU A 170 -17.84 9.60 -13.12
N HIS A 171 -18.33 10.79 -12.71
CA HIS A 171 -19.22 11.62 -13.51
C HIS A 171 -18.61 11.97 -14.88
N ARG A 172 -17.34 12.40 -14.92
CA ARG A 172 -16.62 12.72 -16.15
C ARG A 172 -16.56 11.54 -17.12
N THR A 173 -16.53 10.31 -16.60
CA THR A 173 -16.45 9.09 -17.41
C THR A 173 -17.80 8.63 -17.95
N HIS A 174 -18.92 9.22 -17.51
CA HIS A 174 -20.24 8.91 -18.03
C HIS A 174 -20.35 9.27 -19.54
N ILE A 175 -21.19 8.53 -20.26
CA ILE A 175 -21.45 8.80 -21.68
C ILE A 175 -21.88 10.27 -21.88
N GLY A 176 -21.23 10.93 -22.85
CA GLY A 176 -21.59 12.30 -23.26
C GLY A 176 -21.08 13.42 -22.35
N VAL A 177 -20.27 13.11 -21.33
CA VAL A 177 -19.69 14.12 -20.44
C VAL A 177 -18.32 14.58 -20.95
N ASP A 178 -17.22 14.07 -20.41
CA ASP A 178 -15.88 14.50 -20.81
C ASP A 178 -15.35 13.60 -21.93
N ASN A 179 -14.91 14.21 -23.03
CA ASN A 179 -14.36 13.52 -24.20
C ASN A 179 -12.94 13.95 -24.54
N ASP A 180 -12.36 14.87 -23.77
CA ASP A 180 -10.96 15.25 -23.89
C ASP A 180 -10.09 14.36 -22.99
N TYR A 181 -9.15 13.64 -23.58
CA TYR A 181 -8.35 12.68 -22.82
C TYR A 181 -7.45 13.35 -21.79
N ARG A 182 -6.98 14.58 -22.01
CA ARG A 182 -6.14 15.30 -21.04
C ARG A 182 -6.98 15.70 -19.83
N SER A 183 -8.12 16.34 -20.05
CA SER A 183 -9.09 16.70 -19.01
C SER A 183 -9.50 15.49 -18.17
N LEU A 184 -9.79 14.35 -18.82
CA LEU A 184 -10.07 13.08 -18.13
C LEU A 184 -8.91 12.65 -17.22
N ILE A 185 -7.70 12.57 -17.76
CA ILE A 185 -6.52 12.13 -16.98
C ILE A 185 -6.25 13.07 -15.81
N LEU A 186 -6.37 14.39 -15.99
CA LEU A 186 -6.24 15.37 -14.90
C LEU A 186 -7.32 15.20 -13.82
N GLY A 187 -8.57 14.90 -14.23
CA GLY A 187 -9.64 14.55 -13.29
C GLY A 187 -9.33 13.27 -12.49
N GLY A 188 -8.72 12.27 -13.13
CA GLY A 188 -8.20 11.08 -12.46
C GLY A 188 -7.08 11.39 -11.48
N LEU A 189 -6.08 12.19 -11.88
CA LEU A 189 -4.98 12.61 -11.00
C LEU A 189 -5.50 13.37 -9.77
N LYS A 190 -6.49 14.25 -9.93
CA LYS A 190 -7.13 14.93 -8.79
C LYS A 190 -7.75 13.95 -7.80
N ALA A 191 -8.46 12.93 -8.28
CA ALA A 191 -9.02 11.89 -7.42
C ALA A 191 -7.93 11.07 -6.72
N ALA A 192 -6.83 10.76 -7.42
CA ALA A 192 -5.69 10.07 -6.83
C ALA A 192 -4.99 10.94 -5.77
N LEU A 193 -4.81 12.24 -6.00
CA LEU A 193 -4.25 13.16 -5.00
C LEU A 193 -5.14 13.21 -3.74
N GLY A 194 -6.47 13.17 -3.90
CA GLY A 194 -7.42 13.03 -2.79
C GLY A 194 -7.30 11.69 -2.04
N ASP A 195 -6.80 10.64 -2.68
CA ASP A 195 -6.41 9.39 -2.02
C ASP A 195 -5.09 9.56 -1.26
N GLY A 196 -3.98 9.85 -1.94
CA GLY A 196 -2.64 9.88 -1.33
C GLY A 196 -2.47 10.96 -0.24
N TRP A 197 -2.95 12.18 -0.51
CA TRP A 197 -2.91 13.33 0.40
C TRP A 197 -4.22 13.53 1.16
N GLY A 198 -5.09 12.53 1.17
CA GLY A 198 -6.36 12.53 1.88
C GLY A 198 -6.62 11.17 2.49
N GLY A 199 -7.42 10.32 1.84
CA GLY A 199 -7.88 9.04 2.40
C GLY A 199 -6.79 8.15 2.99
N SER A 200 -5.72 7.88 2.22
CA SER A 200 -4.57 7.08 2.69
C SER A 200 -3.80 7.76 3.83
N MET A 201 -3.63 9.08 3.77
CA MET A 201 -2.93 9.81 4.82
C MET A 201 -3.75 9.87 6.13
N VAL A 202 -5.07 10.09 6.05
CA VAL A 202 -5.98 9.99 7.19
C VAL A 202 -5.91 8.58 7.81
N ALA A 203 -5.96 7.53 6.99
CA ALA A 203 -5.85 6.15 7.45
C ALA A 203 -4.57 5.92 8.27
N THR A 204 -3.41 6.29 7.72
CA THR A 204 -2.11 6.13 8.38
C THR A 204 -1.99 6.96 9.66
N GLU A 205 -2.32 8.25 9.59
CA GLU A 205 -2.19 9.19 10.70
C GLU A 205 -3.05 8.76 11.89
N LEU A 206 -4.31 8.37 11.63
CA LEU A 206 -5.24 7.99 12.70
C LEU A 206 -5.05 6.56 13.18
N SER A 207 -4.53 5.66 12.34
CA SER A 207 -4.10 4.32 12.80
C SER A 207 -2.97 4.44 13.82
N ASP A 208 -2.03 5.37 13.61
CA ASP A 208 -0.97 5.64 14.58
C ASP A 208 -1.49 6.26 15.87
N VAL A 209 -2.56 7.07 15.82
CA VAL A 209 -3.24 7.59 17.01
C VAL A 209 -3.92 6.48 17.81
N LEU A 210 -4.67 5.60 17.14
CA LEU A 210 -5.43 4.52 17.78
C LEU A 210 -4.54 3.39 18.27
N PHE A 211 -3.65 2.90 17.43
CA PHE A 211 -2.91 1.66 17.66
C PHE A 211 -1.46 1.90 18.11
N GLY A 212 -1.03 3.16 18.13
CA GLY A 212 0.34 3.54 18.45
C GLY A 212 1.22 3.64 17.21
N GLU A 213 2.24 4.47 17.31
CA GLU A 213 3.20 4.68 16.24
C GLU A 213 4.10 3.44 16.09
N PRO A 214 4.31 2.91 14.87
CA PRO A 214 5.24 1.82 14.65
C PRO A 214 6.65 2.14 15.16
N TRP A 215 7.32 1.11 15.67
CA TRP A 215 8.73 1.18 16.09
C TRP A 215 9.47 -0.03 15.54
N PRO A 216 10.78 0.06 15.23
CA PRO A 216 11.50 -1.07 14.68
C PRO A 216 11.35 -2.34 15.51
N VAL A 217 10.83 -3.37 14.85
CA VAL A 217 10.40 -4.61 15.47
C VAL A 217 10.90 -5.80 14.66
N ARG A 218 11.42 -6.81 15.36
CA ARG A 218 11.83 -8.07 14.74
C ARG A 218 10.62 -9.00 14.63
N ALA A 219 10.47 -9.63 13.48
CA ALA A 219 9.40 -10.60 13.25
C ALA A 219 9.89 -11.72 12.32
N LYS A 220 9.00 -12.68 12.06
CA LYS A 220 9.23 -13.79 11.13
C LYS A 220 8.25 -13.75 9.97
N ILE A 221 8.66 -14.28 8.83
CA ILE A 221 7.82 -14.34 7.63
C ILE A 221 7.95 -15.65 6.88
N ASN A 222 6.97 -15.88 6.00
CA ASN A 222 6.73 -17.03 5.14
C ASN A 222 5.87 -18.12 5.78
N LEU A 223 5.31 -19.03 4.98
CA LEU A 223 4.33 -20.02 5.43
C LEU A 223 4.81 -20.93 6.58
N GLY A 224 6.12 -21.08 6.77
CA GLY A 224 6.69 -21.82 7.90
C GLY A 224 6.39 -21.23 9.28
N VAL A 225 5.87 -20.01 9.36
CA VAL A 225 5.40 -19.40 10.63
C VAL A 225 4.12 -20.05 11.18
N LEU A 226 3.40 -20.82 10.36
CA LEU A 226 2.24 -21.59 10.81
C LEU A 226 2.70 -22.75 11.71
N SER A 227 1.95 -23.03 12.77
CA SER A 227 2.31 -24.02 13.79
C SER A 227 1.52 -25.32 13.64
N GLU A 228 2.19 -26.45 13.83
CA GLU A 228 1.53 -27.77 13.86
C GLU A 228 0.82 -28.04 15.19
N ASP A 229 1.21 -27.37 16.27
CA ASP A 229 0.73 -27.62 17.63
C ASP A 229 -0.01 -26.44 18.27
N GLU A 230 -0.22 -25.35 17.53
CA GLU A 230 -1.03 -24.20 17.95
C GLU A 230 -2.19 -23.94 16.98
N VAL A 231 -3.21 -23.23 17.46
CA VAL A 231 -4.34 -22.75 16.65
C VAL A 231 -3.84 -21.64 15.72
N ASN A 232 -3.79 -21.88 14.42
CA ASN A 232 -3.43 -20.88 13.42
C ASN A 232 -4.66 -20.05 13.02
N LEU A 233 -4.64 -18.79 13.41
CA LEU A 233 -5.60 -17.78 13.03
C LEU A 233 -4.94 -16.79 12.06
N VAL A 234 -5.32 -16.85 10.79
CA VAL A 234 -4.76 -15.95 9.77
C VAL A 234 -5.64 -14.71 9.63
N VAL A 235 -5.05 -13.53 9.77
CA VAL A 235 -5.75 -12.25 9.53
C VAL A 235 -5.35 -11.72 8.17
N HIS A 236 -6.34 -11.48 7.30
CA HIS A 236 -6.14 -11.10 5.91
C HIS A 236 -7.08 -9.98 5.50
N GLY A 237 -6.58 -9.03 4.71
CA GLY A 237 -7.35 -7.84 4.35
C GLY A 237 -6.51 -6.57 4.54
N HIS A 238 -7.15 -5.50 5.01
CA HIS A 238 -6.61 -4.15 5.08
C HIS A 238 -6.94 -3.41 6.36
N GLU A 239 -8.04 -3.69 7.07
CA GLU A 239 -8.51 -2.83 8.16
C GLU A 239 -7.86 -3.21 9.51
N PRO A 240 -7.06 -2.31 10.14
CA PRO A 240 -6.39 -2.62 11.40
C PRO A 240 -7.34 -2.68 12.61
N THR A 241 -8.48 -1.99 12.55
CA THR A 241 -9.48 -1.92 13.63
C THR A 241 -9.83 -3.30 14.18
N LEU A 242 -10.22 -4.23 13.32
CA LEU A 242 -10.49 -5.60 13.73
C LEU A 242 -9.22 -6.37 14.12
N SER A 243 -8.16 -6.28 13.31
CA SER A 243 -6.96 -7.12 13.48
C SER A 243 -6.26 -6.88 14.83
N GLU A 244 -6.18 -5.64 15.30
CA GLU A 244 -5.61 -5.28 16.61
C GLU A 244 -6.45 -5.86 17.76
N MET A 245 -7.78 -5.89 17.61
CA MET A 245 -8.66 -6.53 18.59
C MET A 245 -8.53 -8.05 18.59
N ILE A 246 -8.29 -8.69 17.44
CA ILE A 246 -7.99 -10.12 17.35
C ILE A 246 -6.69 -10.45 18.09
N VAL A 247 -5.63 -9.65 17.91
CA VAL A 247 -4.36 -9.82 18.65
C VAL A 247 -4.61 -9.73 20.15
N LYS A 248 -5.34 -8.72 20.60
CA LYS A 248 -5.71 -8.55 22.02
C LYS A 248 -6.52 -9.74 22.56
N ALA A 249 -7.55 -10.16 21.84
CA ALA A 249 -8.43 -11.26 22.25
C ALA A 249 -7.67 -12.61 22.33
N ALA A 250 -6.79 -12.89 21.38
CA ALA A 250 -6.01 -14.13 21.37
C ALA A 250 -5.01 -14.24 22.54
N GLN A 251 -4.59 -13.11 23.10
CA GLN A 251 -3.71 -13.06 24.27
C GLN A 251 -4.47 -13.16 25.60
N GLU A 252 -5.81 -13.10 25.60
CA GLU A 252 -6.60 -13.18 26.82
C GLU A 252 -6.42 -14.56 27.49
N PRO A 253 -6.25 -14.62 28.83
CA PRO A 253 -6.04 -15.88 29.54
C PRO A 253 -7.15 -16.91 29.31
N GLU A 254 -8.40 -16.46 29.12
CA GLU A 254 -9.53 -17.34 28.80
C GLU A 254 -9.37 -18.01 27.43
N MET A 255 -8.97 -17.26 26.40
CA MET A 255 -8.76 -17.79 25.05
C MET A 255 -7.57 -18.74 24.98
N VAL A 256 -6.47 -18.41 25.65
CA VAL A 256 -5.30 -19.31 25.76
C VAL A 256 -5.67 -20.59 26.52
N LYS A 257 -6.49 -20.50 27.57
CA LYS A 257 -6.99 -21.68 28.29
C LYS A 257 -7.88 -22.54 27.39
N LEU A 258 -8.80 -21.92 26.65
CA LEU A 258 -9.67 -22.61 25.71
C LEU A 258 -8.87 -23.35 24.62
N ALA A 259 -7.80 -22.74 24.09
CA ALA A 259 -6.92 -23.38 23.12
C ALA A 259 -6.29 -24.66 23.69
N LYS A 260 -5.81 -24.60 24.94
CA LYS A 260 -5.26 -25.77 25.66
C LYS A 260 -6.29 -26.85 25.93
N GLU A 261 -7.52 -26.47 26.28
CA GLU A 261 -8.64 -27.42 26.47
C GLU A 261 -9.03 -28.12 25.16
N ASN A 262 -8.82 -27.47 24.01
CA ASN A 262 -9.03 -28.05 22.67
C ASN A 262 -7.77 -28.75 22.11
N GLY A 263 -6.73 -28.95 22.92
CA GLY A 263 -5.54 -29.74 22.56
C GLY A 263 -4.42 -28.97 21.86
N ALA A 264 -4.53 -27.65 21.71
CA ALA A 264 -3.45 -26.80 21.18
C ALA A 264 -2.53 -26.29 22.30
N LYS A 265 -1.26 -26.00 22.01
CA LYS A 265 -0.33 -25.39 22.98
C LYS A 265 -0.60 -23.90 23.22
N GLY A 266 -1.19 -23.24 22.24
CA GLY A 266 -1.44 -21.80 22.20
C GLY A 266 -2.22 -21.39 20.95
N ILE A 267 -2.26 -20.09 20.71
CA ILE A 267 -2.89 -19.47 19.54
C ILE A 267 -1.79 -18.71 18.77
N ASN A 268 -1.60 -19.09 17.51
CA ASN A 268 -0.65 -18.49 16.60
C ASN A 268 -1.40 -17.59 15.61
N ILE A 269 -1.17 -16.28 15.71
CA ILE A 269 -1.69 -15.32 14.73
C ILE A 269 -0.64 -15.10 13.65
N ALA A 270 -1.07 -15.11 12.38
CA ALA A 270 -0.23 -14.72 11.26
C ALA A 270 -0.98 -13.79 10.29
N GLY A 271 -0.26 -12.86 9.67
CA GLY A 271 -0.83 -11.89 8.73
C GLY A 271 -0.68 -12.26 7.25
N ILE A 272 -1.64 -11.85 6.43
CA ILE A 272 -1.52 -11.83 4.95
C ILE A 272 -1.98 -10.47 4.41
N CYS A 273 -1.22 -9.91 3.47
CA CYS A 273 -1.44 -8.57 2.89
C CYS A 273 -1.39 -7.45 3.94
N CYS A 274 -2.19 -6.38 3.75
CA CYS A 274 -2.00 -5.11 4.42
C CYS A 274 -2.38 -5.11 5.89
N THR A 275 -3.51 -5.74 6.28
CA THR A 275 -3.85 -5.87 7.70
C THR A 275 -2.77 -6.65 8.45
N GLY A 276 -2.16 -7.64 7.80
CA GLY A 276 -0.97 -8.32 8.30
C GLY A 276 0.21 -7.36 8.49
N ASN A 277 0.49 -6.49 7.51
CA ASN A 277 1.52 -5.46 7.66
C ASN A 277 1.21 -4.50 8.82
N GLU A 278 -0.04 -4.11 9.05
CA GLU A 278 -0.40 -3.20 10.16
C GLU A 278 -0.03 -3.80 11.52
N ILE A 279 -0.44 -5.05 11.80
CA ILE A 279 -0.12 -5.73 13.06
C ILE A 279 1.33 -6.21 13.13
N LEU A 280 1.99 -6.46 12.00
CA LEU A 280 3.44 -6.67 11.95
C LEU A 280 4.17 -5.41 12.44
N MET A 281 3.83 -4.25 11.89
CA MET A 281 4.51 -2.98 12.14
C MET A 281 4.37 -2.52 13.60
N ARG A 282 3.27 -2.85 14.27
CA ARG A 282 2.98 -2.41 15.65
C ARG A 282 3.22 -3.47 16.71
N GLN A 283 2.83 -4.71 16.43
CA GLN A 283 2.82 -5.81 17.41
C GLN A 283 3.91 -6.87 17.15
N GLY A 284 4.62 -6.80 16.01
CA GLY A 284 5.62 -7.80 15.64
C GLY A 284 5.01 -9.17 15.26
N ILE A 285 3.73 -9.20 14.90
CA ILE A 285 3.04 -10.42 14.51
C ILE A 285 3.67 -11.00 13.23
N PRO A 286 3.94 -12.32 13.18
CA PRO A 286 4.51 -12.95 11.99
C PRO A 286 3.63 -12.82 10.74
N MET A 287 4.26 -12.82 9.57
CA MET A 287 3.59 -12.76 8.28
C MET A 287 3.59 -14.13 7.59
N ALA A 288 2.42 -14.69 7.31
CA ALA A 288 2.33 -15.95 6.56
C ALA A 288 2.68 -15.74 5.08
N GLY A 289 2.29 -14.60 4.49
CA GLY A 289 2.59 -14.34 3.09
C GLY A 289 1.93 -13.09 2.50
N ASN A 290 2.08 -12.94 1.19
CA ASN A 290 1.48 -11.85 0.40
C ASN A 290 0.26 -12.33 -0.40
N PHE A 291 -0.19 -11.52 -1.36
CA PHE A 291 -1.43 -11.71 -2.10
C PHE A 291 -1.58 -13.08 -2.76
N LEU A 292 -0.55 -13.60 -3.45
CA LEU A 292 -0.64 -14.90 -4.12
C LEU A 292 -0.47 -16.10 -3.17
N GLN A 293 -0.16 -15.87 -1.89
CA GLN A 293 -0.03 -16.94 -0.89
C GLN A 293 -1.30 -17.19 -0.09
N GLN A 294 -2.38 -16.42 -0.29
CA GLN A 294 -3.60 -16.57 0.50
C GLN A 294 -4.25 -17.96 0.36
N GLU A 295 -4.33 -18.50 -0.86
CA GLU A 295 -4.84 -19.85 -1.11
C GLU A 295 -3.82 -20.92 -0.67
N LEU A 296 -2.52 -20.63 -0.82
CA LEU A 296 -1.44 -21.53 -0.42
C LEU A 296 -1.38 -21.72 1.10
N ALA A 297 -1.66 -20.66 1.87
CA ALA A 297 -1.73 -20.73 3.33
C ALA A 297 -2.81 -21.72 3.78
N VAL A 298 -4.01 -21.64 3.21
CA VAL A 298 -5.09 -22.60 3.47
C VAL A 298 -4.72 -24.01 2.99
N SER A 299 -4.04 -24.11 1.84
CA SER A 299 -3.60 -25.39 1.26
C SER A 299 -2.57 -26.15 2.09
N THR A 300 -1.98 -25.53 3.11
CA THR A 300 -1.12 -26.23 4.09
C THR A 300 -1.90 -27.18 4.99
N GLY A 301 -3.24 -27.05 5.06
CA GLY A 301 -4.07 -27.79 6.00
C GLY A 301 -3.89 -27.39 7.47
N LEU A 302 -3.12 -26.34 7.75
CA LEU A 302 -2.83 -25.89 9.12
C LEU A 302 -3.74 -24.77 9.63
N VAL A 303 -4.48 -24.09 8.76
CA VAL A 303 -5.22 -22.86 9.12
C VAL A 303 -6.60 -23.21 9.67
N GLU A 304 -6.87 -22.91 10.95
CA GLU A 304 -8.20 -23.14 11.54
C GLU A 304 -9.22 -22.12 11.06
N ALA A 305 -8.82 -20.86 10.99
CA ALA A 305 -9.63 -19.80 10.44
C ALA A 305 -8.77 -18.77 9.71
N ILE A 306 -9.32 -18.28 8.59
CA ILE A 306 -8.82 -17.09 7.89
C ILE A 306 -9.90 -16.02 7.97
N VAL A 307 -9.57 -14.93 8.65
CA VAL A 307 -10.47 -13.80 8.89
C VAL A 307 -10.20 -12.75 7.85
N VAL A 308 -11.26 -12.32 7.17
CA VAL A 308 -11.18 -11.40 6.03
C VAL A 308 -12.09 -10.19 6.21
N ASP A 309 -11.52 -9.00 5.99
CA ASP A 309 -12.28 -7.73 5.94
C ASP A 309 -12.63 -7.36 4.48
N VAL A 310 -11.90 -6.45 3.87
CA VAL A 310 -12.09 -5.85 2.55
C VAL A 310 -10.81 -5.94 1.71
N GLN A 311 -11.00 -5.89 0.38
CA GLN A 311 -9.97 -5.67 -0.64
C GLN A 311 -8.90 -6.78 -0.77
N CYS A 312 -8.56 -7.15 -2.01
CA CYS A 312 -7.52 -8.14 -2.35
C CYS A 312 -7.71 -9.55 -1.74
N ILE A 313 -8.93 -9.87 -1.28
CA ILE A 313 -9.33 -11.21 -0.85
C ILE A 313 -9.91 -11.93 -2.06
N MET A 314 -9.29 -13.03 -2.46
CA MET A 314 -9.76 -13.85 -3.57
C MET A 314 -11.01 -14.60 -3.14
N PRO A 315 -12.15 -14.48 -3.86
CA PRO A 315 -13.35 -15.21 -3.49
C PRO A 315 -13.19 -16.73 -3.58
N ALA A 316 -12.27 -17.22 -4.42
CA ALA A 316 -11.92 -18.64 -4.50
C ALA A 316 -11.34 -19.21 -3.19
N LEU A 317 -11.00 -18.37 -2.21
CA LEU A 317 -10.55 -18.79 -0.90
C LEU A 317 -11.60 -19.69 -0.20
N THR A 318 -12.90 -19.44 -0.40
CA THR A 318 -13.95 -20.30 0.16
C THR A 318 -13.99 -21.68 -0.50
N ASP A 319 -13.77 -21.75 -1.82
CA ASP A 319 -13.68 -23.01 -2.55
C ASP A 319 -12.45 -23.83 -2.09
N VAL A 320 -11.30 -23.17 -1.90
CA VAL A 320 -10.09 -23.81 -1.39
C VAL A 320 -10.29 -24.31 0.04
N ALA A 321 -10.83 -23.46 0.93
CA ALA A 321 -11.11 -23.80 2.31
C ALA A 321 -12.09 -24.98 2.45
N SER A 322 -13.06 -25.13 1.54
CA SER A 322 -14.01 -26.24 1.53
C SER A 322 -13.38 -27.64 1.43
N LYS A 323 -12.09 -27.73 1.07
CA LYS A 323 -11.34 -28.98 0.98
C LYS A 323 -10.62 -29.36 2.28
N PHE A 324 -10.58 -28.44 3.24
CA PHE A 324 -9.95 -28.56 4.55
C PHE A 324 -10.97 -28.29 5.66
N HIS A 325 -10.51 -28.18 6.91
CA HIS A 325 -11.35 -27.75 8.03
C HIS A 325 -11.47 -26.23 8.15
N THR A 326 -10.62 -25.48 7.44
CA THR A 326 -10.48 -24.03 7.54
C THR A 326 -11.83 -23.30 7.43
N LYS A 327 -12.12 -22.44 8.40
CA LYS A 327 -13.25 -21.52 8.35
C LYS A 327 -12.82 -20.20 7.73
N VAL A 328 -13.43 -19.82 6.60
CA VAL A 328 -13.32 -18.44 6.10
C VAL A 328 -14.36 -17.59 6.84
N ILE A 329 -13.90 -16.54 7.52
CA ILE A 329 -14.76 -15.65 8.32
C ILE A 329 -14.70 -14.25 7.71
N SER A 330 -15.77 -13.82 7.05
CA SER A 330 -15.87 -12.46 6.53
C SER A 330 -16.50 -11.51 7.54
N THR A 331 -15.97 -10.31 7.67
CA THR A 331 -16.34 -9.41 8.77
C THR A 331 -16.90 -8.07 8.32
N SER A 332 -16.47 -7.53 7.19
CA SER A 332 -17.00 -6.25 6.72
C SER A 332 -18.41 -6.38 6.13
N PRO A 333 -19.35 -5.46 6.43
CA PRO A 333 -20.64 -5.41 5.73
C PRO A 333 -20.47 -5.14 4.22
N LYS A 334 -19.32 -4.59 3.82
CA LYS A 334 -18.97 -4.19 2.45
C LYS A 334 -18.49 -5.37 1.59
N ALA A 335 -18.10 -6.48 2.22
CA ALA A 335 -17.51 -7.63 1.54
C ALA A 335 -18.01 -8.96 2.11
N LYS A 336 -18.97 -9.59 1.41
CA LYS A 336 -19.53 -10.90 1.77
C LYS A 336 -19.11 -11.94 0.74
N PHE A 337 -18.74 -13.12 1.23
CA PHE A 337 -18.22 -14.21 0.40
C PHE A 337 -19.15 -15.42 0.49
N PRO A 338 -19.75 -15.88 -0.62
CA PRO A 338 -20.51 -17.11 -0.63
C PRO A 338 -19.69 -18.29 -0.09
N GLY A 339 -20.26 -19.03 0.87
CA GLY A 339 -19.61 -20.16 1.54
C GLY A 339 -18.75 -19.78 2.77
N ALA A 340 -18.55 -18.49 3.04
CA ALA A 340 -17.91 -18.04 4.28
C ALA A 340 -18.91 -17.92 5.43
N ILE A 341 -18.40 -18.03 6.66
CA ILE A 341 -19.12 -17.58 7.86
C ILE A 341 -19.04 -16.06 7.87
N HIS A 342 -20.15 -15.39 8.17
CA HIS A 342 -20.16 -13.94 8.29
C HIS A 342 -20.39 -13.53 9.75
N ILE A 343 -19.36 -12.96 10.36
CA ILE A 343 -19.41 -12.37 11.70
C ILE A 343 -19.18 -10.88 11.51
N GLU A 344 -20.28 -10.13 11.34
CA GLU A 344 -20.21 -8.71 10.96
C GLU A 344 -19.54 -7.88 12.06
N PHE A 345 -18.48 -7.16 11.68
CA PHE A 345 -17.72 -6.29 12.57
C PHE A 345 -18.45 -4.96 12.78
N ARG A 346 -18.47 -4.52 14.04
CA ARG A 346 -18.94 -3.21 14.48
C ARG A 346 -17.97 -2.68 15.51
N GLU A 347 -17.55 -1.43 15.37
CA GLU A 347 -16.56 -0.80 16.24
C GLU A 347 -16.98 -0.77 17.71
N GLU A 348 -18.28 -0.65 18.00
CA GLU A 348 -18.84 -0.61 19.35
C GLU A 348 -18.75 -1.95 20.08
N ASP A 349 -18.62 -3.06 19.34
CA ASP A 349 -18.56 -4.43 19.86
C ASP A 349 -17.23 -5.12 19.50
N ALA A 350 -16.22 -4.34 19.10
CA ALA A 350 -15.01 -4.84 18.43
C ALA A 350 -14.29 -5.96 19.18
N LEU A 351 -14.09 -5.82 20.50
CA LEU A 351 -13.42 -6.84 21.30
C LEU A 351 -14.26 -8.12 21.49
N ASP A 352 -15.58 -7.98 21.64
CA ASP A 352 -16.48 -9.12 21.81
C ASP A 352 -16.57 -9.95 20.52
N ILE A 353 -16.62 -9.25 19.37
CA ILE A 353 -16.57 -9.88 18.05
C ILE A 353 -15.21 -10.56 17.82
N ALA A 354 -14.11 -9.92 18.21
CA ALA A 354 -12.78 -10.54 18.13
C ALA A 354 -12.69 -11.83 18.98
N ARG A 355 -13.27 -11.83 20.18
CA ARG A 355 -13.38 -13.04 21.02
C ARG A 355 -14.19 -14.14 20.36
N GLU A 356 -15.31 -13.81 19.72
CA GLU A 356 -16.12 -14.78 18.97
C GLU A 356 -15.33 -15.41 17.81
N ILE A 357 -14.58 -14.60 17.07
CA ILE A 357 -13.72 -15.05 15.97
C ILE A 357 -12.60 -15.97 16.49
N VAL A 358 -11.89 -15.56 17.55
CA VAL A 358 -10.81 -16.37 18.15
C VAL A 358 -11.37 -17.69 18.67
N ARG A 359 -12.50 -17.66 19.39
CA ARG A 359 -13.18 -18.86 19.88
C ARG A 359 -13.56 -19.80 18.72
N THR A 360 -14.10 -19.25 17.63
CA THR A 360 -14.49 -20.01 16.44
C THR A 360 -13.31 -20.76 15.81
N ALA A 361 -12.12 -20.15 15.81
CA ALA A 361 -10.88 -20.76 15.34
C ALA A 361 -10.37 -21.84 16.30
N VAL A 362 -10.35 -21.55 17.60
CA VAL A 362 -9.90 -22.47 18.65
C VAL A 362 -10.74 -23.75 18.67
N GLU A 363 -12.07 -23.61 18.64
CA GLU A 363 -13.00 -24.75 18.61
C GLU A 363 -12.92 -25.54 17.29
N ASN A 364 -12.27 -24.99 16.26
CA ASN A 364 -12.05 -25.67 14.99
C ASN A 364 -10.75 -26.48 14.94
N PHE A 365 -9.81 -26.24 15.86
CA PHE A 365 -8.52 -26.94 15.89
C PHE A 365 -8.64 -28.47 15.93
N PRO A 366 -9.56 -29.07 16.71
CA PRO A 366 -9.74 -30.53 16.70
C PRO A 366 -10.20 -31.11 15.36
N ASN A 367 -10.74 -30.29 14.45
CA ASN A 367 -11.17 -30.73 13.11
C ASN A 367 -10.03 -30.74 12.09
N ARG A 368 -8.83 -30.27 12.46
CA ARG A 368 -7.64 -30.34 11.60
C ARG A 368 -7.36 -31.78 11.23
N ASP A 369 -7.33 -32.06 9.93
CA ASP A 369 -7.03 -33.39 9.39
C ASP A 369 -5.52 -33.58 9.27
N PRO A 370 -4.88 -34.42 10.11
CA PRO A 370 -3.43 -34.61 10.08
C PRO A 370 -2.93 -35.19 8.76
N GLU A 371 -3.76 -35.92 8.00
CA GLU A 371 -3.36 -36.50 6.71
C GLU A 371 -3.27 -35.44 5.60
N LYS A 372 -3.90 -34.28 5.79
CA LYS A 372 -3.88 -33.15 4.85
C LYS A 372 -2.89 -32.05 5.25
N VAL A 373 -2.23 -32.18 6.39
CA VAL A 373 -1.22 -31.22 6.83
C VAL A 373 0.03 -31.35 5.96
N ASN A 374 0.45 -30.24 5.39
CA ASN A 374 1.70 -30.10 4.65
C ASN A 374 2.32 -28.74 4.98
N LYS A 375 3.17 -28.73 6.01
CA LYS A 375 3.89 -27.53 6.43
C LYS A 375 5.11 -27.30 5.53
N PRO A 376 5.19 -26.17 4.80
CA PRO A 376 6.42 -25.82 4.11
C PRO A 376 7.55 -25.55 5.10
N GLU A 377 8.75 -26.04 4.79
CA GLU A 377 9.95 -25.69 5.55
C GLU A 377 10.37 -24.24 5.28
N GLY A 378 10.93 -23.58 6.29
CA GLY A 378 11.58 -22.28 6.14
C GLY A 378 10.76 -21.10 6.68
N THR A 379 11.43 -20.29 7.50
CA THR A 379 11.01 -18.94 7.87
C THR A 379 12.16 -17.99 7.57
N MET A 380 11.87 -16.71 7.44
CA MET A 380 12.89 -15.66 7.34
C MET A 380 12.66 -14.65 8.46
N ASP A 381 13.73 -14.21 9.12
CA ASP A 381 13.65 -13.10 10.05
C ASP A 381 13.63 -11.78 9.28
N LEU A 382 12.94 -10.77 9.81
CA LEU A 382 12.95 -9.41 9.27
C LEU A 382 12.95 -8.36 10.37
N VAL A 383 13.30 -7.13 10.00
CA VAL A 383 13.05 -5.92 10.79
C VAL A 383 12.01 -5.07 10.03
N ALA A 384 10.86 -4.84 10.66
CA ALA A 384 9.83 -3.93 10.19
C ALA A 384 9.73 -2.71 11.12
N GLY A 385 8.69 -1.89 10.95
CA GLY A 385 8.36 -0.82 11.90
C GLY A 385 9.07 0.51 11.62
N PHE A 386 9.55 0.77 10.41
CA PHE A 386 10.17 2.05 10.06
C PHE A 386 9.11 3.08 9.66
N THR A 387 9.21 4.31 10.17
CA THR A 387 8.32 5.42 9.81
C THR A 387 9.12 6.68 9.52
N MET A 388 8.47 7.67 8.89
CA MET A 388 9.07 9.00 8.67
C MET A 388 9.57 9.59 10.00
N GLU A 389 8.82 9.39 11.09
CA GLU A 389 9.06 9.95 12.40
C GLU A 389 10.11 9.21 13.23
N ASN A 390 10.26 7.90 13.06
CA ASN A 390 11.21 7.12 13.86
C ASN A 390 12.57 6.95 13.18
N VAL A 391 12.66 7.11 11.85
CA VAL A 391 13.92 7.06 11.09
C VAL A 391 14.92 8.10 11.63
N PHE A 392 14.45 9.24 12.13
CA PHE A 392 15.26 10.26 12.81
C PHE A 392 16.08 9.76 13.99
N HIS A 393 15.49 8.89 14.81
CA HIS A 393 16.16 8.36 16.00
C HIS A 393 17.36 7.48 15.62
N HIS A 394 17.29 6.86 14.45
CA HIS A 394 18.33 6.02 13.89
C HIS A 394 19.38 6.87 13.16
N LEU A 395 18.96 7.88 12.39
CA LEU A 395 19.86 8.73 11.60
C LEU A 395 20.66 9.76 12.43
N GLY A 396 20.06 10.38 13.46
CA GLY A 396 20.65 11.52 14.18
C GLY A 396 20.69 11.39 15.70
N GLY A 397 20.20 10.27 16.24
CA GLY A 397 20.07 10.02 17.68
C GLY A 397 18.97 10.85 18.36
N ARG A 398 18.78 10.63 19.67
CA ARG A 398 17.69 11.24 20.46
C ARG A 398 17.71 12.78 20.53
N PHE A 399 18.86 13.41 20.29
CA PHE A 399 19.07 14.86 20.52
C PHE A 399 19.04 15.72 19.24
N ARG A 400 19.09 15.12 18.05
CA ARG A 400 19.02 15.82 16.75
C ARG A 400 18.22 14.97 15.75
N ALA A 401 16.91 14.93 15.94
CA ALA A 401 15.98 14.26 15.03
C ALA A 401 15.81 15.10 13.75
N THR A 402 16.47 14.72 12.66
CA THR A 402 16.48 15.46 11.38
C THR A 402 16.79 14.54 10.19
N TYR A 403 16.33 14.89 8.99
CA TYR A 403 16.66 14.22 7.72
C TYR A 403 18.08 14.55 7.24
N ARG A 404 18.79 15.46 7.93
CA ARG A 404 20.13 15.91 7.55
C ARG A 404 21.10 14.78 7.25
N PRO A 405 21.19 13.70 8.06
CA PRO A 405 22.13 12.62 7.79
C PRO A 405 21.82 11.88 6.48
N LEU A 406 20.54 11.71 6.12
CA LEU A 406 20.14 11.12 4.84
C LEU A 406 20.49 12.07 3.69
N ASN A 407 20.10 13.34 3.79
CA ASN A 407 20.40 14.33 2.76
C ASN A 407 21.92 14.48 2.56
N ASP A 408 22.71 14.51 3.63
CA ASP A 408 24.17 14.57 3.57
C ASP A 408 24.78 13.31 2.94
N ALA A 409 24.23 12.12 3.21
CA ALA A 409 24.67 10.89 2.54
C ALA A 409 24.40 10.96 1.02
N ILE A 410 23.28 11.56 0.61
CA ILE A 410 22.95 11.80 -0.80
C ILE A 410 23.88 12.84 -1.42
N ILE A 411 24.05 14.01 -0.77
CA ILE A 411 24.91 15.11 -1.21
C ILE A 411 26.36 14.65 -1.34
N ALA A 412 26.85 13.83 -0.41
CA ALA A 412 28.21 13.30 -0.41
C ALA A 412 28.43 12.16 -1.42
N GLY A 413 27.36 11.62 -2.01
CA GLY A 413 27.43 10.51 -2.96
C GLY A 413 27.66 9.14 -2.30
N ARG A 414 27.35 8.98 -1.00
CA ARG A 414 27.30 7.65 -0.36
C ARG A 414 26.02 6.91 -0.72
N ILE A 415 24.89 7.63 -0.67
CA ILE A 415 23.61 7.15 -1.17
C ILE A 415 23.36 7.85 -2.51
N ARG A 416 22.97 7.09 -3.52
CA ARG A 416 22.65 7.64 -4.84
C ARG A 416 21.35 8.43 -4.78
N GLY A 417 20.34 7.85 -4.16
CA GLY A 417 18.99 8.38 -4.01
C GLY A 417 18.12 7.41 -3.23
N VAL A 418 16.81 7.64 -3.23
CA VAL A 418 15.84 6.78 -2.55
C VAL A 418 14.82 6.23 -3.54
N ALA A 419 14.49 4.95 -3.46
CA ALA A 419 13.46 4.33 -4.30
C ALA A 419 12.32 3.76 -3.45
N GLY A 420 11.09 4.13 -3.78
CA GLY A 420 9.88 3.51 -3.24
C GLY A 420 9.43 2.35 -4.12
N VAL A 421 9.65 1.10 -3.71
CA VAL A 421 9.23 -0.09 -4.47
C VAL A 421 8.04 -0.75 -3.76
N VAL A 422 6.87 -0.64 -4.36
CA VAL A 422 5.58 -0.91 -3.71
C VAL A 422 4.72 -1.86 -4.57
N GLY A 423 3.49 -2.11 -4.13
CA GLY A 423 2.47 -2.75 -4.96
C GLY A 423 2.12 -4.18 -4.56
N CYS A 424 1.64 -4.94 -5.54
CA CYS A 424 0.93 -6.20 -5.37
C CYS A 424 1.80 -7.40 -5.80
N ASN A 425 1.16 -8.53 -6.10
CA ASN A 425 1.72 -9.58 -6.94
C ASN A 425 0.77 -9.80 -8.12
N GLU A 426 1.32 -10.17 -9.28
CA GLU A 426 0.58 -10.42 -10.50
C GLU A 426 0.88 -11.85 -10.99
N VAL A 427 -0.17 -12.63 -11.26
CA VAL A 427 -0.09 -14.10 -11.40
C VAL A 427 0.75 -14.58 -12.58
N SER A 428 0.92 -13.75 -13.61
CA SER A 428 1.66 -14.14 -14.82
C SER A 428 3.14 -13.79 -14.77
N ILE A 429 3.57 -13.08 -13.74
CA ILE A 429 4.98 -12.92 -13.39
C ILE A 429 5.31 -14.03 -12.40
N VAL A 430 6.50 -14.62 -12.50
CA VAL A 430 6.97 -15.58 -11.49
C VAL A 430 6.92 -14.90 -10.13
N HIS A 431 6.13 -15.47 -9.22
CA HIS A 431 5.76 -14.86 -7.94
C HIS A 431 6.98 -14.28 -7.21
N ASP A 432 6.92 -12.98 -6.87
CA ASP A 432 7.94 -12.18 -6.17
C ASP A 432 9.22 -11.88 -6.95
N SER A 433 9.44 -12.53 -8.10
CA SER A 433 10.71 -12.45 -8.83
C SER A 433 11.06 -11.03 -9.26
N ALA A 434 10.08 -10.23 -9.69
CA ALA A 434 10.33 -8.89 -10.20
C ALA A 434 10.63 -7.91 -9.06
N HIS A 435 9.93 -8.04 -7.93
CA HIS A 435 10.25 -7.28 -6.71
C HIS A 435 11.68 -7.54 -6.26
N ILE A 436 12.04 -8.82 -6.10
CA ILE A 436 13.34 -9.22 -5.56
C ILE A 436 14.48 -8.80 -6.50
N ALA A 437 14.32 -9.02 -7.81
CA ALA A 437 15.34 -8.69 -8.81
C ALA A 437 15.59 -7.17 -8.87
N MET A 438 14.52 -6.36 -8.96
CA MET A 438 14.64 -4.91 -9.01
C MET A 438 15.29 -4.35 -7.75
N VAL A 439 14.83 -4.77 -6.57
CA VAL A 439 15.35 -4.26 -5.29
C VAL A 439 16.82 -4.61 -5.10
N LYS A 440 17.23 -5.84 -5.44
CA LYS A 440 18.65 -6.22 -5.38
C LYS A 440 19.52 -5.37 -6.30
N GLU A 441 19.04 -5.06 -7.51
CA GLU A 441 19.80 -4.19 -8.42
C GLU A 441 19.89 -2.75 -7.91
N LEU A 442 18.80 -2.20 -7.35
CA LEU A 442 18.80 -0.85 -6.78
C LEU A 442 19.78 -0.73 -5.60
N ILE A 443 19.72 -1.62 -4.61
CA ILE A 443 20.60 -1.53 -3.42
C ILE A 443 22.07 -1.77 -3.78
N LYS A 444 22.36 -2.65 -4.75
CA LYS A 444 23.70 -2.86 -5.31
C LYS A 444 24.29 -1.58 -5.90
N HIS A 445 23.43 -0.68 -6.40
CA HIS A 445 23.81 0.62 -6.96
C HIS A 445 23.65 1.79 -5.98
N ASP A 446 23.74 1.52 -4.67
CA ASP A 446 23.69 2.50 -3.57
C ASP A 446 22.37 3.29 -3.50
N VAL A 447 21.26 2.74 -3.99
CA VAL A 447 19.92 3.33 -3.81
C VAL A 447 19.31 2.76 -2.53
N LEU A 448 18.97 3.63 -1.58
CA LEU A 448 18.20 3.22 -0.40
C LEU A 448 16.78 2.86 -0.84
N VAL A 449 16.28 1.69 -0.45
CA VAL A 449 14.93 1.25 -0.84
C VAL A 449 13.98 1.34 0.36
N VAL A 450 12.82 1.93 0.14
CA VAL A 450 11.68 1.88 1.07
C VAL A 450 10.54 1.11 0.42
N GLN A 451 9.83 0.28 1.19
CA GLN A 451 8.77 -0.58 0.66
C GLN A 451 7.54 -0.65 1.54
N THR A 452 6.41 -0.93 0.91
CA THR A 452 5.13 -1.18 1.55
C THR A 452 4.42 -2.37 0.89
N GLY A 453 3.33 -2.81 1.51
CA GLY A 453 2.39 -3.77 0.92
C GLY A 453 3.02 -5.14 0.59
N CYS A 454 2.59 -5.75 -0.52
CA CYS A 454 3.07 -7.08 -0.90
C CYS A 454 4.52 -7.10 -1.39
N SER A 455 5.02 -5.97 -1.91
CA SER A 455 6.43 -5.82 -2.31
C SER A 455 7.37 -5.94 -1.10
N ALA A 456 6.99 -5.33 0.02
CA ALA A 456 7.71 -5.46 1.28
C ALA A 456 7.75 -6.91 1.77
N ILE A 457 6.61 -7.61 1.73
CA ILE A 457 6.51 -9.03 2.11
C ILE A 457 7.38 -9.92 1.20
N ALA A 458 7.38 -9.67 -0.11
CA ALA A 458 8.21 -10.39 -1.08
C ALA A 458 9.71 -10.29 -0.74
N CYS A 459 10.18 -9.08 -0.48
CA CYS A 459 11.59 -8.81 -0.18
C CYS A 459 11.99 -9.27 1.22
N ALA A 460 11.08 -9.20 2.20
CA ALA A 460 11.27 -9.78 3.53
C ALA A 460 11.50 -11.29 3.45
N LYS A 461 10.68 -12.04 2.68
CA LYS A 461 10.88 -13.48 2.45
C LYS A 461 12.22 -13.81 1.80
N ALA A 462 12.74 -12.90 0.98
CA ALA A 462 14.06 -13.02 0.34
C ALA A 462 15.23 -12.60 1.25
N GLY A 463 14.96 -12.21 2.51
CA GLY A 463 15.97 -11.81 3.49
C GLY A 463 16.54 -10.41 3.26
N LEU A 464 15.86 -9.55 2.49
CA LEU A 464 16.37 -8.20 2.16
C LEU A 464 16.12 -7.16 3.26
N MET A 465 15.24 -7.48 4.21
CA MET A 465 14.88 -6.62 5.36
C MET A 465 15.62 -7.01 6.65
N GLN A 466 16.78 -7.65 6.50
CA GLN A 466 17.73 -7.94 7.58
C GLN A 466 18.89 -6.95 7.50
N PRO A 467 19.44 -6.43 8.61
CA PRO A 467 20.65 -5.61 8.60
C PRO A 467 21.80 -6.27 7.81
N GLU A 468 21.94 -7.58 7.92
CA GLU A 468 22.95 -8.40 7.23
C GLU A 468 22.83 -8.34 5.70
N ALA A 469 21.64 -8.02 5.16
CA ALA A 469 21.43 -7.89 3.72
C ALA A 469 22.28 -6.78 3.10
N ALA A 470 22.63 -5.74 3.86
CA ALA A 470 23.49 -4.65 3.38
C ALA A 470 24.87 -5.19 2.95
N PHE A 471 25.49 -6.02 3.78
CA PHE A 471 26.82 -6.59 3.53
C PHE A 471 26.85 -7.60 2.37
N LYS A 472 25.68 -8.13 1.99
CA LYS A 472 25.55 -9.15 0.95
C LYS A 472 25.17 -8.57 -0.41
N TYR A 473 24.33 -7.54 -0.42
CA TYR A 473 23.70 -7.07 -1.65
C TYR A 473 23.86 -5.58 -1.92
N ALA A 474 24.14 -4.74 -0.91
CA ALA A 474 24.23 -3.30 -1.12
C ALA A 474 25.59 -2.90 -1.70
N GLY A 475 25.61 -1.79 -2.43
CA GLY A 475 26.85 -1.11 -2.81
C GLY A 475 27.58 -0.58 -1.58
N LYS A 476 28.88 -0.27 -1.72
CA LYS A 476 29.75 0.12 -0.60
C LYS A 476 29.23 1.37 0.14
N GLY A 477 28.61 2.32 -0.56
CA GLY A 477 28.13 3.55 0.04
C GLY A 477 26.89 3.35 0.90
N LEU A 478 25.92 2.58 0.40
CA LEU A 478 24.74 2.21 1.18
C LEU A 478 25.11 1.26 2.32
N GLN A 479 26.04 0.32 2.10
CA GLN A 479 26.54 -0.58 3.14
C GLN A 479 27.11 0.19 4.34
N GLU A 480 27.95 1.20 4.12
CA GLU A 480 28.49 2.04 5.21
C GLU A 480 27.40 2.73 6.02
N VAL A 481 26.35 3.24 5.35
CA VAL A 481 25.23 3.90 6.03
C VAL A 481 24.44 2.88 6.85
N CYS A 482 24.13 1.72 6.28
CA CYS A 482 23.43 0.65 6.99
C CYS A 482 24.20 0.15 8.21
N GLU A 483 25.53 -0.01 8.10
CA GLU A 483 26.40 -0.40 9.21
C GLU A 483 26.45 0.66 10.31
N ALA A 484 26.63 1.93 9.94
CA ALA A 484 26.73 3.02 10.89
C ALA A 484 25.41 3.26 11.66
N VAL A 485 24.27 3.07 11.00
CA VAL A 485 22.94 3.33 11.56
C VAL A 485 22.33 2.08 12.21
N GLY A 486 22.74 0.87 11.79
CA GLY A 486 22.19 -0.39 12.27
C GLY A 486 20.83 -0.76 11.65
N ILE A 487 20.64 -0.46 10.36
CA ILE A 487 19.38 -0.68 9.62
C ILE A 487 19.56 -1.59 8.40
N PRO A 488 18.50 -2.28 7.95
CA PRO A 488 18.53 -2.97 6.66
C PRO A 488 18.65 -1.98 5.49
N PRO A 489 19.15 -2.42 4.31
CA PRO A 489 19.20 -1.60 3.10
C PRO A 489 17.82 -1.40 2.45
N VAL A 490 16.82 -2.16 2.92
CA VAL A 490 15.42 -2.09 2.51
C VAL A 490 14.56 -1.89 3.74
N LEU A 491 13.87 -0.74 3.81
CA LEU A 491 13.07 -0.36 4.97
C LEU A 491 11.59 -0.68 4.74
N HIS A 492 10.97 -1.43 5.65
CA HIS A 492 9.55 -1.71 5.62
C HIS A 492 8.76 -0.57 6.28
N LEU A 493 8.00 0.17 5.47
CA LEU A 493 7.22 1.34 5.91
C LEU A 493 5.75 1.05 6.18
N GLY A 494 5.25 -0.16 5.85
CA GLY A 494 3.96 -0.65 6.33
C GLY A 494 3.01 -1.13 5.23
N SER A 495 1.73 -0.80 5.36
CA SER A 495 0.65 -1.22 4.48
C SER A 495 0.55 -0.35 3.21
N CYS A 496 -0.42 -0.62 2.33
CA CYS A 496 -0.62 0.20 1.13
C CYS A 496 -1.00 1.66 1.43
N VAL A 497 -1.71 1.95 2.53
CA VAL A 497 -2.05 3.33 2.90
C VAL A 497 -0.84 4.07 3.48
N ASP A 498 0.11 3.33 4.07
CA ASP A 498 1.40 3.86 4.54
C ASP A 498 2.34 4.31 3.41
N ASN A 499 1.95 4.18 2.15
CA ASN A 499 2.61 4.94 1.07
C ASN A 499 2.51 6.45 1.30
N SER A 500 1.54 6.93 2.08
CA SER A 500 1.49 8.29 2.61
C SER A 500 2.76 8.66 3.40
N ARG A 501 3.40 7.70 4.10
CA ARG A 501 4.69 7.91 4.80
C ARG A 501 5.82 8.19 3.83
N ILE A 502 5.80 7.59 2.62
CA ILE A 502 6.80 7.86 1.58
C ILE A 502 6.62 9.29 1.06
N LEU A 503 5.37 9.75 0.85
CA LEU A 503 5.09 11.14 0.49
C LEU A 503 5.62 12.09 1.57
N MET A 504 5.35 11.81 2.85
CA MET A 504 5.83 12.62 3.97
C MET A 504 7.34 12.58 4.13
N ALA A 505 8.01 11.45 3.85
CA ALA A 505 9.47 11.38 3.82
C ALA A 505 10.04 12.30 2.73
N CYS A 506 9.43 12.34 1.54
CA CYS A 506 9.83 13.30 0.50
C CYS A 506 9.63 14.76 0.94
N VAL A 507 8.52 15.07 1.62
CA VAL A 507 8.27 16.43 2.18
C VAL A 507 9.39 16.81 3.15
N GLU A 508 9.75 15.92 4.07
CA GLU A 508 10.78 16.21 5.06
C GLU A 508 12.19 16.27 4.44
N MET A 509 12.47 15.50 3.39
CA MET A 509 13.70 15.62 2.60
C MET A 509 13.83 17.00 1.95
N VAL A 510 12.74 17.55 1.38
CA VAL A 510 12.70 18.90 0.80
C VAL A 510 12.88 19.95 1.90
N LYS A 511 12.13 19.82 3.01
CA LYS A 511 12.15 20.76 4.14
C LYS A 511 13.52 20.86 4.79
N GLU A 512 14.23 19.74 4.91
CA GLU A 512 15.61 19.72 5.40
C GLU A 512 16.59 20.42 4.43
N GLY A 513 16.31 20.32 3.12
CA GLY A 513 17.02 21.04 2.07
C GLY A 513 18.37 20.46 1.67
N GLY A 514 19.01 21.12 0.71
CA GLY A 514 20.30 20.73 0.14
C GLY A 514 20.22 19.71 -1.01
N ILE A 515 19.04 19.18 -1.31
CA ILE A 515 18.78 18.23 -2.41
C ILE A 515 17.53 18.57 -3.24
N GLY A 516 17.15 19.84 -3.30
CA GLY A 516 16.00 20.35 -4.04
C GLY A 516 15.08 21.23 -3.19
N GLU A 517 14.24 22.03 -3.83
CA GLU A 517 13.19 22.86 -3.21
C GLU A 517 11.78 22.28 -3.42
N ASP A 518 11.67 21.21 -4.21
CA ASP A 518 10.42 20.54 -4.54
C ASP A 518 10.58 19.02 -4.64
N ILE A 519 9.49 18.25 -4.47
CA ILE A 519 9.52 16.78 -4.58
C ILE A 519 10.01 16.34 -5.97
N SER A 520 9.63 17.07 -7.03
CA SER A 520 10.03 16.76 -8.41
C SER A 520 11.51 16.93 -8.68
N GLU A 521 12.26 17.61 -7.81
CA GLU A 521 13.70 17.80 -7.96
C GLU A 521 14.51 16.73 -7.22
N LEU A 522 13.90 16.05 -6.25
CA LEU A 522 14.58 15.08 -5.42
C LEU A 522 15.17 13.93 -6.27
N PRO A 523 16.34 13.39 -5.88
CA PRO A 523 16.89 12.19 -6.48
C PRO A 523 16.15 10.93 -5.98
N VAL A 524 14.87 10.82 -6.33
CA VAL A 524 13.97 9.72 -5.92
C VAL A 524 13.21 9.13 -7.10
N ALA A 525 12.74 7.89 -6.95
CA ALA A 525 11.88 7.23 -7.94
C ALA A 525 10.89 6.26 -7.27
N GLY A 526 9.72 6.08 -7.87
CA GLY A 526 8.73 5.08 -7.48
C GLY A 526 8.72 3.87 -8.41
N ALA A 527 8.30 2.72 -7.92
CA ALA A 527 8.05 1.55 -8.75
C ALA A 527 6.96 0.63 -8.21
N ALA A 528 6.26 -0.05 -9.12
CA ALA A 528 5.37 -1.17 -8.79
C ALA A 528 5.60 -2.34 -9.79
N PRO A 529 6.54 -3.25 -9.50
CA PRO A 529 6.95 -4.31 -10.43
C PRO A 529 5.85 -5.33 -10.75
N GLU A 530 5.07 -5.73 -9.76
CA GLU A 530 4.02 -6.75 -9.91
C GLU A 530 2.64 -6.20 -9.52
N TRP A 531 2.35 -4.96 -9.95
CA TRP A 531 1.07 -4.32 -9.67
C TRP A 531 -0.09 -5.08 -10.32
N MET A 532 -1.26 -5.07 -9.67
CA MET A 532 -2.49 -5.69 -10.22
C MET A 532 -3.76 -4.90 -9.91
N SER A 533 -3.82 -4.25 -8.75
CA SER A 533 -5.07 -3.67 -8.25
C SER A 533 -5.31 -2.26 -8.77
N ASP A 534 -6.58 -1.88 -8.85
CA ASP A 534 -7.02 -0.51 -9.09
C ASP A 534 -6.43 0.47 -8.05
N LYS A 535 -6.21 -0.01 -6.81
CA LYS A 535 -5.47 0.72 -5.76
C LYS A 535 -4.04 1.05 -6.16
N ALA A 536 -3.32 0.12 -6.77
CA ALA A 536 -1.97 0.38 -7.26
C ALA A 536 -1.97 1.43 -8.38
N ILE A 537 -2.99 1.45 -9.24
CA ILE A 537 -3.16 2.48 -10.27
C ILE A 537 -3.37 3.86 -9.61
N SER A 538 -4.23 3.95 -8.59
CA SER A 538 -4.40 5.19 -7.80
C SER A 538 -3.09 5.63 -7.14
N ILE A 539 -2.36 4.70 -6.51
CA ILE A 539 -1.05 4.97 -5.90
C ILE A 539 -0.07 5.55 -6.90
N GLY A 540 0.18 4.86 -8.01
CA GLY A 540 1.09 5.39 -9.02
C GLY A 540 0.62 6.75 -9.56
N SER A 541 -0.70 6.97 -9.66
CA SER A 541 -1.27 8.24 -10.12
C SER A 541 -1.00 9.39 -9.16
N TYR A 542 -1.13 9.21 -7.85
CA TYR A 542 -0.80 10.28 -6.91
C TYR A 542 0.71 10.44 -6.71
N VAL A 543 1.50 9.37 -6.86
CA VAL A 543 2.98 9.45 -6.79
C VAL A 543 3.51 10.27 -7.97
N VAL A 544 3.08 9.98 -9.20
CA VAL A 544 3.38 10.81 -10.38
C VAL A 544 2.79 12.20 -10.24
N GLY A 545 1.54 12.31 -9.77
CA GLY A 545 0.88 13.58 -9.50
C GLY A 545 1.61 14.46 -8.46
N SER A 546 2.44 13.85 -7.61
CA SER A 546 3.25 14.54 -6.59
C SER A 546 4.69 14.81 -7.06
N GLY A 547 4.99 14.65 -8.34
CA GLY A 547 6.31 14.93 -8.90
C GLY A 547 7.30 13.77 -8.82
N ILE A 548 6.87 12.53 -8.57
CA ILE A 548 7.79 11.40 -8.48
C ILE A 548 7.70 10.53 -9.74
N PHE A 549 8.81 10.40 -10.47
CA PHE A 549 8.92 9.50 -11.61
C PHE A 549 8.67 8.05 -11.19
N THR A 550 7.78 7.35 -11.91
CA THR A 550 7.27 6.04 -11.46
C THR A 550 7.34 4.98 -12.57
N VAL A 551 7.95 3.83 -12.26
CA VAL A 551 8.07 2.69 -13.18
C VAL A 551 7.11 1.57 -12.81
N PHE A 552 6.27 1.14 -13.74
CA PHE A 552 5.40 -0.01 -13.57
C PHE A 552 5.92 -1.21 -14.36
N GLY A 553 5.94 -2.39 -13.73
CA GLY A 553 6.40 -3.63 -14.37
C GLY A 553 5.48 -4.16 -15.48
N ARG A 554 4.33 -3.50 -15.68
CA ARG A 554 3.41 -3.74 -16.79
C ARG A 554 2.76 -2.44 -17.24
N PRO A 555 2.44 -2.30 -18.54
CA PRO A 555 1.77 -1.11 -19.02
C PRO A 555 0.36 -0.97 -18.44
N LEU A 556 -0.05 0.27 -18.18
CA LEU A 556 -1.46 0.57 -18.01
C LEU A 556 -2.23 0.18 -19.28
N ARG A 557 -3.52 -0.17 -19.13
CA ARG A 557 -4.41 -0.56 -20.23
C ARG A 557 -4.85 0.66 -21.03
N VAL A 558 -3.89 1.33 -21.65
CA VAL A 558 -4.05 2.54 -22.47
C VAL A 558 -3.27 2.46 -23.78
N LYS A 559 -2.48 1.39 -24.00
CA LYS A 559 -1.61 1.22 -25.16
C LYS A 559 -2.33 1.25 -26.51
N GLY A 560 -3.65 1.03 -26.54
CA GLY A 560 -4.46 1.23 -27.73
C GLY A 560 -4.64 2.70 -28.14
N SER A 561 -4.33 3.65 -27.26
CA SER A 561 -4.30 5.08 -27.53
C SER A 561 -2.87 5.60 -27.40
N ARG A 562 -2.24 5.92 -28.54
CA ARG A 562 -0.91 6.53 -28.55
C ARG A 562 -0.91 7.89 -27.84
N ALA A 563 -1.96 8.69 -28.01
CA ALA A 563 -2.05 10.02 -27.41
C ALA A 563 -2.08 9.95 -25.87
N VAL A 564 -2.83 9.00 -25.30
CA VAL A 564 -2.87 8.79 -23.84
C VAL A 564 -1.53 8.24 -23.34
N ASP A 565 -0.95 7.23 -24.02
CA ASP A 565 0.35 6.67 -23.61
C ASP A 565 1.47 7.73 -23.63
N GLU A 566 1.55 8.55 -24.68
CA GLU A 566 2.53 9.63 -24.79
C GLU A 566 2.30 10.73 -23.75
N PHE A 567 1.03 11.06 -23.45
CA PHE A 567 0.73 12.04 -22.41
C PHE A 567 1.19 11.56 -21.03
N LEU A 568 0.94 10.29 -20.67
CA LEU A 568 1.39 9.73 -19.40
C LEU A 568 2.92 9.64 -19.28
N ARG A 569 3.61 9.24 -20.35
CA ARG A 569 5.07 8.99 -20.33
C ARG A 569 5.94 10.23 -20.58
N LYS A 570 5.36 11.30 -21.12
CA LYS A 570 6.11 12.51 -21.50
C LYS A 570 5.37 13.78 -21.13
N GLY A 571 4.10 13.87 -21.51
CA GLY A 571 3.32 15.11 -21.35
C GLY A 571 3.04 15.51 -19.90
N LEU A 572 3.03 14.57 -18.95
CA LEU A 572 2.82 14.88 -17.53
C LEU A 572 4.01 15.58 -16.87
N GLU A 573 5.24 15.49 -17.43
CA GLU A 573 6.40 16.19 -16.86
C GLU A 573 6.13 17.70 -16.81
N ASP A 574 5.53 18.26 -17.86
CA ASP A 574 5.20 19.68 -17.97
C ASP A 574 4.03 20.09 -17.05
N VAL A 575 3.28 19.13 -16.51
CA VAL A 575 2.06 19.37 -15.70
C VAL A 575 2.33 19.21 -14.20
N VAL A 576 3.08 18.17 -13.82
CA VAL A 576 3.30 17.79 -12.41
C VAL A 576 4.77 17.54 -12.07
N GLY A 577 5.70 17.73 -13.02
CA GLY A 577 7.14 17.52 -12.80
C GLY A 577 7.57 16.05 -12.80
N ALA A 578 6.69 15.13 -13.22
CA ALA A 578 7.00 13.71 -13.32
C ALA A 578 6.15 12.97 -14.36
N THR A 579 6.62 11.77 -14.69
CA THR A 579 6.05 10.90 -15.72
C THR A 579 6.07 9.44 -15.31
N TRP A 580 5.33 8.64 -16.08
CA TRP A 580 5.33 7.19 -15.99
C TRP A 580 6.38 6.57 -16.91
N GLU A 581 6.88 5.40 -16.52
CA GLU A 581 7.54 4.47 -17.43
C GLU A 581 7.02 3.05 -17.22
N PHE A 582 7.05 2.23 -18.28
CA PHE A 582 6.59 0.85 -18.27
C PHE A 582 7.68 -0.06 -18.79
N GLU A 583 8.20 -0.94 -17.94
CA GLU A 583 9.29 -1.85 -18.29
C GLU A 583 9.12 -3.17 -17.55
N GLU A 584 8.98 -4.27 -18.29
CA GLU A 584 8.68 -5.59 -17.73
C GLU A 584 9.92 -6.28 -17.18
N ASP A 585 11.11 -5.98 -17.71
CA ASP A 585 12.36 -6.49 -17.17
C ASP A 585 12.72 -5.72 -15.88
N PRO A 586 12.70 -6.37 -14.70
CA PRO A 586 12.92 -5.68 -13.43
C PRO A 586 14.33 -5.10 -13.28
N ILE A 587 15.34 -5.67 -13.95
CA ILE A 587 16.72 -5.18 -13.93
C ILE A 587 16.83 -3.93 -14.82
N LYS A 588 16.27 -4.00 -16.03
CA LYS A 588 16.23 -2.83 -16.91
C LYS A 588 15.42 -1.68 -16.31
N ALA A 589 14.30 -1.98 -15.67
CA ALA A 589 13.49 -1.02 -14.93
C ALA A 589 14.29 -0.37 -13.77
N ALA A 590 15.08 -1.15 -13.02
CA ALA A 590 15.98 -0.60 -11.99
C ALA A 590 17.02 0.37 -12.60
N HIS A 591 17.62 0.03 -13.75
CA HIS A 591 18.56 0.93 -14.42
C HIS A 591 17.90 2.22 -14.91
N ILE A 592 16.67 2.17 -15.44
CA ILE A 592 15.90 3.36 -15.80
C ILE A 592 15.70 4.27 -14.59
N MET A 593 15.38 3.70 -13.41
CA MET A 593 15.26 4.46 -12.16
C MET A 593 16.60 5.07 -11.74
N ILE A 594 17.69 4.29 -11.80
CA ILE A 594 19.03 4.76 -11.46
C ILE A 594 19.46 5.92 -12.38
N GLU A 595 19.19 5.82 -13.69
CA GLU A 595 19.44 6.90 -14.64
C GLU A 595 18.62 8.14 -14.34
N HIS A 596 17.33 7.99 -14.00
CA HIS A 596 16.50 9.11 -13.56
C HIS A 596 17.08 9.80 -12.33
N ILE A 597 17.41 9.03 -11.29
CA ILE A 597 18.02 9.53 -10.05
C ILE A 597 19.33 10.28 -10.37
N ASN A 598 20.19 9.72 -11.23
CA ASN A 598 21.44 10.37 -11.63
C ASN A 598 21.19 11.71 -12.34
N ARG A 599 20.18 11.81 -13.22
CA ARG A 599 19.81 13.08 -13.87
C ARG A 599 19.36 14.13 -12.85
N LYS A 600 18.56 13.75 -11.84
CA LYS A 600 18.15 14.67 -10.76
C LYS A 600 19.37 15.12 -9.93
N ARG A 601 20.28 14.21 -9.57
CA ARG A 601 21.55 14.57 -8.91
C ARG A 601 22.39 15.56 -9.71
N GLU A 602 22.49 15.36 -11.03
CA GLU A 602 23.25 16.24 -11.94
C GLU A 602 22.62 17.63 -12.03
N ALA A 603 21.29 17.71 -12.17
CA ALA A 603 20.55 18.97 -12.17
C ALA A 603 20.78 19.78 -10.88
N LEU A 604 20.84 19.08 -9.75
CA LEU A 604 21.14 19.65 -8.42
C LEU A 604 22.64 19.90 -8.17
N LYS A 605 23.52 19.54 -9.12
CA LYS A 605 24.98 19.67 -9.01
C LYS A 605 25.56 18.99 -7.76
N LEU A 606 24.99 17.84 -7.37
CA LEU A 606 25.48 17.06 -6.23
C LEU A 606 26.85 16.44 -6.53
N ARG A 607 27.57 16.03 -5.48
CA ARG A 607 28.88 15.39 -5.67
C ARG A 607 28.73 14.08 -6.46
N PRO A 608 29.78 13.69 -7.21
CA PRO A 608 29.81 12.36 -7.81
C PRO A 608 29.69 11.28 -6.74
N MET A 609 29.27 10.08 -7.15
CA MET A 609 29.21 8.92 -6.24
C MET A 609 30.59 8.66 -5.63
N MET A 610 30.62 8.47 -4.32
CA MET A 610 31.84 8.27 -3.54
C MET A 610 32.56 7.00 -3.96
N TYR A 611 31.77 5.95 -4.20
CA TYR A 611 32.23 4.69 -4.74
C TYR A 611 31.74 4.61 -6.19
N ALA A 612 32.68 4.53 -7.13
CA ALA A 612 32.33 4.19 -8.50
C ALA A 612 31.74 2.78 -8.51
N ALA A 613 30.68 2.56 -9.29
CA ALA A 613 30.23 1.20 -9.54
C ALA A 613 31.41 0.44 -10.18
N GLU A 614 31.85 -0.65 -9.55
CA GLU A 614 32.79 -1.55 -10.20
C GLU A 614 32.16 -1.94 -11.54
N ALA A 615 32.85 -1.66 -12.65
CA ALA A 615 32.36 -2.00 -13.97
C ALA A 615 32.16 -3.52 -14.00
N ALA A 616 30.90 -3.95 -14.07
CA ALA A 616 30.51 -5.36 -14.11
C ALA A 616 30.92 -6.00 -15.44
#